data_AF-A0A2V6WCR1-F1
#
_entry.id   AF-A0A2V6WCR1-F1
#
_cell.length_a   1.000
_cell.length_b   1.000
_cell.length_c   1.000
_cell.angle_alpha   90.00
_cell.angle_beta   90.00
_cell.angle_gamma   90.00
#
_symmetry.space_group_name_H-M   'P 1'
#
loop_
_entity.id
_entity.type
_entity.pdbx_description
1 polymer ?
#
loop_
_entity_poly.entity_id
_entity_poly.type
_entity_poly.pdbx_seq_one_letter_code
_entity_poly.pdbx_strand_id
1 'polypeptide(L)'
;MATELFVFGGPAPVPPECRQAPAPLPRWTSMGPETAVLGLPPLRLRVAATQIVPSLSLLTEREHTFRFEARSAASHAWSPLSPVGPHPWAASEPSDPCLRPAIDLYTASPPVEELRLRVWVHSAELAAVTAAPALCAVSASDDDPEGGSAAAGPVALEVPALSQMETPEAIRHRICSPTSVAMVLGYWERPAAPLDLAREMFDPRHDLYGVWPAAIRAAARRGV
;
A
#
# COMPACT_ATOMS: atom_id res chain seq x y z
N MET A 1 3.93 15.71 -18.49
CA MET A 1 3.72 14.37 -19.05
C MET A 1 2.64 13.70 -18.23
N ALA A 2 1.62 13.16 -18.89
CA ALA A 2 0.59 12.38 -18.23
C ALA A 2 1.21 11.07 -17.75
N THR A 3 1.00 10.72 -16.48
CA THR A 3 1.34 9.41 -15.95
C THR A 3 0.43 8.40 -16.64
N GLU A 4 0.94 7.75 -17.69
CA GLU A 4 0.24 6.62 -18.28
C GLU A 4 0.15 5.53 -17.22
N LEU A 5 -1.08 5.12 -16.96
CA LEU A 5 -1.38 3.99 -16.10
C LEU A 5 -0.88 2.74 -16.83
N PHE A 6 0.32 2.28 -16.48
CA PHE A 6 0.85 1.03 -16.99
C PHE A 6 -0.01 -0.12 -16.47
N VAL A 7 -0.95 -0.57 -17.31
CA VAL A 7 -1.56 -1.88 -17.16
C VAL A 7 -0.49 -2.87 -17.59
N PHE A 8 0.13 -3.57 -16.64
CA PHE A 8 0.97 -4.72 -16.96
C PHE A 8 0.11 -5.71 -17.78
N GLY A 9 0.56 -5.96 -19.01
CA GLY A 9 -0.13 -6.77 -20.00
C GLY A 9 -0.20 -8.23 -19.58
N GLY A 10 -1.31 -8.59 -18.95
CA GLY A 10 -1.79 -9.94 -18.68
C GLY A 10 -3.23 -9.82 -18.16
N PRO A 11 -4.10 -10.84 -18.32
CA PRO A 11 -5.44 -10.79 -17.73
C PRO A 11 -5.30 -10.58 -16.22
N ALA A 12 -5.69 -9.38 -15.76
CA ALA A 12 -5.43 -8.99 -14.38
C ALA A 12 -6.07 -9.99 -13.38
N PRO A 13 -5.40 -10.31 -12.25
CA PRO A 13 -5.89 -11.27 -11.26
C PRO A 13 -6.94 -10.70 -10.30
N VAL A 14 -7.25 -9.40 -10.39
CA VAL A 14 -8.32 -8.78 -9.60
C VAL A 14 -9.66 -9.10 -10.26
N PRO A 15 -10.67 -9.69 -9.61
CA PRO A 15 -11.96 -9.94 -10.25
C PRO A 15 -12.57 -8.65 -10.82
N PRO A 16 -13.21 -8.65 -12.02
CA PRO A 16 -13.77 -7.44 -12.62
C PRO A 16 -14.70 -6.64 -11.69
N GLU A 17 -15.51 -7.32 -10.89
CA GLU A 17 -16.36 -6.79 -9.83
C GLU A 17 -15.57 -6.06 -8.72
N CYS A 18 -14.33 -6.46 -8.51
CA CYS A 18 -13.36 -5.84 -7.61
C CYS A 18 -12.55 -4.72 -8.28
N ARG A 19 -12.80 -4.34 -9.53
CA ARG A 19 -12.12 -3.21 -10.20
C ARG A 19 -12.99 -1.97 -10.27
N GLN A 20 -12.48 -0.83 -9.83
CA GLN A 20 -12.94 0.45 -10.35
C GLN A 20 -12.08 0.80 -11.57
N ALA A 21 -12.66 1.49 -12.55
CA ALA A 21 -11.87 1.97 -13.68
C ALA A 21 -10.72 2.84 -13.14
N PRO A 22 -9.47 2.57 -13.54
CA PRO A 22 -8.35 3.34 -13.03
C PRO A 22 -8.49 4.80 -13.48
N ALA A 23 -8.30 5.72 -12.54
CA ALA A 23 -8.26 7.15 -12.81
C ALA A 23 -6.81 7.64 -12.77
N PRO A 24 -6.45 8.65 -13.58
CA PRO A 24 -5.13 9.26 -13.49
C PRO A 24 -4.93 9.85 -12.10
N LEU A 25 -3.75 9.62 -11.52
CA LEU A 25 -3.40 10.23 -10.24
C LEU A 25 -3.32 11.76 -10.39
N PRO A 26 -3.78 12.52 -9.39
CA PRO A 26 -3.51 13.95 -9.31
C PRO A 26 -2.01 14.27 -9.30
N ARG A 27 -1.67 15.53 -9.48
CA ARG A 27 -0.27 15.96 -9.38
C ARG A 27 0.16 16.04 -7.91
N TRP A 28 1.41 15.67 -7.67
CA TRP A 28 2.09 15.97 -6.42
C TRP A 28 2.15 17.49 -6.18
N THR A 29 1.84 17.90 -4.95
CA THR A 29 1.99 19.28 -4.49
C THR A 29 3.23 19.35 -3.60
N SER A 30 4.23 20.14 -3.99
CA SER A 30 5.41 20.35 -3.16
C SER A 30 5.03 21.13 -1.90
N MET A 31 5.52 20.67 -0.75
CA MET A 31 5.37 21.29 0.57
C MET A 31 6.71 21.82 1.10
N GLY A 32 7.72 21.87 0.23
CA GLY A 32 9.12 22.14 0.56
C GLY A 32 10.06 21.42 -0.40
N PRO A 33 11.39 21.56 -0.22
CA PRO A 33 12.39 20.99 -1.14
C PRO A 33 12.38 19.45 -1.17
N GLU A 34 12.06 18.81 -0.05
CA GLU A 34 12.17 17.35 0.12
C GLU A 34 10.84 16.67 0.42
N THR A 35 9.73 17.42 0.46
CA THR A 35 8.41 16.87 0.83
C THR A 35 7.35 17.27 -0.18
N ALA A 36 6.52 16.30 -0.56
CA ALA A 36 5.33 16.53 -1.37
C ALA A 36 4.13 15.76 -0.83
N VAL A 37 2.93 16.20 -1.23
CA VAL A 37 1.67 15.56 -0.91
C VAL A 37 0.88 15.27 -2.19
N LEU A 38 0.33 14.06 -2.26
CA LEU A 38 -0.63 13.63 -3.27
C LEU A 38 -2.01 13.55 -2.60
N GLY A 39 -2.88 14.52 -2.87
CA GLY A 39 -4.27 14.48 -2.43
C GLY A 39 -5.12 13.77 -3.47
N LEU A 40 -5.80 12.68 -3.09
CA LEU A 40 -6.73 12.00 -3.99
C LEU A 40 -8.09 12.71 -4.01
N PRO A 41 -8.84 12.63 -5.13
CA PRO A 41 -10.24 13.02 -5.15
C PRO A 41 -11.06 12.20 -4.13
N PRO A 42 -12.28 12.66 -3.78
CA PRO A 42 -13.24 11.88 -3.00
C PRO A 42 -13.35 10.45 -3.52
N LEU A 43 -13.11 9.47 -2.65
CA LEU A 43 -13.21 8.05 -2.98
C LEU A 43 -14.54 7.52 -2.46
N ARG A 44 -15.45 7.16 -3.37
CA ARG A 44 -16.67 6.42 -3.02
C ARG A 44 -16.34 4.93 -2.95
N LEU A 45 -16.52 4.35 -1.78
CA LEU A 45 -16.31 2.92 -1.52
C LEU A 45 -17.50 2.11 -2.07
N ARG A 46 -17.25 0.86 -2.42
CA ARG A 46 -18.28 -0.03 -2.98
C ARG A 46 -19.24 -0.58 -1.94
N VAL A 47 -18.77 -0.67 -0.71
CA VAL A 47 -19.51 -1.09 0.47
C VAL A 47 -19.34 -0.03 1.55
N ALA A 48 -20.26 0.02 2.50
CA ALA A 48 -20.08 0.77 3.72
C ALA A 48 -19.00 0.05 4.55
N ALA A 49 -17.75 0.53 4.44
CA ALA A 49 -16.60 -0.22 4.89
C ALA A 49 -16.28 0.02 6.37
N THR A 50 -15.90 -1.06 7.06
CA THR A 50 -15.36 -1.09 8.42
C THR A 50 -13.84 -1.23 8.41
N GLN A 51 -13.26 -1.81 7.36
CA GLN A 51 -11.82 -1.93 7.16
C GLN A 51 -11.37 -1.29 5.84
N ILE A 52 -10.31 -0.49 5.91
CA ILE A 52 -9.76 0.23 4.76
C ILE A 52 -8.24 0.10 4.77
N VAL A 53 -7.68 -0.42 3.68
CA VAL A 53 -6.24 -0.62 3.49
C VAL A 53 -5.77 0.17 2.27
N PRO A 54 -5.05 1.29 2.47
CA PRO A 54 -4.44 2.03 1.36
C PRO A 54 -3.13 1.39 0.92
N SER A 55 -2.81 1.52 -0.37
CA SER A 55 -1.59 1.00 -0.98
C SER A 55 -1.01 2.02 -1.95
N LEU A 56 0.31 2.16 -1.98
CA LEU A 56 1.03 3.03 -2.90
C LEU A 56 2.21 2.26 -3.46
N SER A 57 2.20 2.05 -4.77
CA SER A 57 3.38 1.63 -5.54
C SER A 57 3.98 2.88 -6.20
N LEU A 58 5.26 3.15 -5.90
CA LEU A 58 6.09 4.14 -6.59
C LEU A 58 7.24 3.37 -7.24
N LEU A 59 7.22 3.26 -8.57
CA LEU A 59 8.20 2.45 -9.32
C LEU A 59 9.54 3.18 -9.43
N THR A 60 10.28 3.20 -8.32
CA THR A 60 11.55 3.90 -8.19
C THR A 60 12.45 3.23 -7.15
N GLU A 61 13.73 3.12 -7.48
CA GLU A 61 14.78 2.67 -6.54
C GLU A 61 15.25 3.79 -5.60
N ARG A 62 14.81 5.03 -5.83
CA ARG A 62 15.19 6.19 -5.01
C ARG A 62 14.67 6.03 -3.60
N GLU A 63 15.52 6.37 -2.64
CA GLU A 63 15.13 6.29 -1.23
C GLU A 63 14.06 7.34 -0.93
N HIS A 64 12.98 6.88 -0.31
CA HIS A 64 11.87 7.72 0.09
C HIS A 64 11.16 7.11 1.29
N THR A 65 10.49 7.99 2.02
CA THR A 65 9.53 7.64 3.07
C THR A 65 8.17 8.17 2.68
N PHE A 66 7.11 7.41 2.90
CA PHE A 66 5.75 7.90 2.70
C PHE A 66 4.83 7.55 3.85
N ARG A 67 3.72 8.30 3.96
CA ARG A 67 2.67 8.08 4.95
C ARG A 67 1.31 8.37 4.35
N PHE A 68 0.33 7.54 4.68
CA PHE A 68 -1.06 7.82 4.36
C PHE A 68 -1.72 8.63 5.46
N GLU A 69 -2.62 9.51 5.05
CA GLU A 69 -3.57 10.13 5.95
C GLU A 69 -4.96 10.05 5.32
N ALA A 70 -5.94 9.68 6.13
CA ALA A 70 -7.32 9.58 5.70
C ALA A 70 -8.24 10.40 6.59
N ARG A 71 -9.40 10.74 6.02
CA ARG A 71 -10.54 11.24 6.77
C ARG A 71 -11.85 10.78 6.13
N SER A 72 -12.84 10.56 6.95
CA SER A 72 -14.23 10.32 6.55
C SER A 72 -14.85 11.60 5.96
N ALA A 73 -15.94 11.46 5.23
CA ALA A 73 -16.69 12.62 4.73
C ALA A 73 -17.26 13.50 5.86
N ALA A 74 -17.50 12.93 7.05
CA ALA A 74 -18.04 13.62 8.22
C ALA A 74 -17.00 14.47 8.98
N SER A 75 -15.71 14.31 8.67
CA SER A 75 -14.61 14.95 9.39
C SER A 75 -13.83 15.92 8.51
N HIS A 76 -13.27 16.95 9.13
CA HIS A 76 -12.26 17.80 8.51
C HIS A 76 -10.83 17.43 8.93
N ALA A 77 -10.70 16.64 10.00
CA ALA A 77 -9.44 16.28 10.62
C ALA A 77 -8.86 15.00 10.01
N TRP A 78 -7.54 14.90 9.91
CA TRP A 78 -6.84 13.81 9.23
C TRP A 78 -6.26 12.83 10.26
N SER A 79 -6.45 11.54 10.02
CA SER A 79 -5.85 10.45 10.80
C SER A 79 -4.69 9.85 10.02
N PRO A 80 -3.45 9.87 10.53
CA PRO A 80 -2.29 9.27 9.87
C PRO A 80 -2.13 7.78 10.19
N LEU A 81 -1.66 7.00 9.21
CA LEU A 81 -1.05 5.68 9.46
C LEU A 81 0.43 5.80 9.81
N SER A 82 1.05 4.69 10.21
CA SER A 82 2.48 4.63 10.42
C SER A 82 3.26 4.90 9.13
N PRO A 83 4.33 5.71 9.16
CA PRO A 83 5.14 6.00 7.98
C PRO A 83 5.99 4.78 7.59
N VAL A 84 6.20 4.60 6.29
CA VAL A 84 7.05 3.55 5.72
C VAL A 84 8.27 4.19 5.08
N GLY A 85 9.47 3.79 5.55
CA GLY A 85 10.76 4.31 5.10
C GLY A 85 11.62 4.87 6.24
N PRO A 86 12.86 5.30 5.92
CA PRO A 86 13.89 5.64 6.89
C PRO A 86 13.73 7.02 7.53
N HIS A 87 13.04 7.96 6.89
CA HIS A 87 12.87 9.32 7.41
C HIS A 87 11.88 9.31 8.60
N PRO A 88 12.24 9.93 9.74
CA PRO A 88 11.31 10.07 10.85
C PRO A 88 10.21 11.07 10.49
N TRP A 89 8.96 10.70 10.74
CA TRP A 89 7.84 11.64 10.72
C TRP A 89 7.46 11.98 12.14
N ALA A 90 7.10 13.24 12.39
CA ALA A 90 6.50 13.62 13.65
C ALA A 90 5.23 12.79 13.88
N ALA A 91 5.08 12.28 15.10
CA ALA A 91 3.83 11.72 15.55
C ALA A 91 2.74 12.79 15.41
N SER A 92 1.58 12.39 14.92
CA SER A 92 0.41 13.25 14.82
C SER A 92 -0.77 12.44 15.32
N GLU A 93 -1.50 13.00 16.28
CA GLU A 93 -2.62 12.30 16.90
C GLU A 93 -3.75 12.09 15.87
N PRO A 94 -4.33 10.88 15.81
CA PRO A 94 -5.54 10.65 15.03
C PRO A 94 -6.64 11.58 15.53
N SER A 95 -7.34 12.21 14.59
CA SER A 95 -8.31 13.26 14.92
C SER A 95 -9.66 13.08 14.24
N ASP A 96 -9.79 12.12 13.33
CA ASP A 96 -11.08 11.71 12.78
C ASP A 96 -11.80 10.76 13.75
N PRO A 97 -13.00 11.10 14.26
CA PRO A 97 -13.71 10.25 15.22
C PRO A 97 -14.27 8.96 14.60
N CYS A 98 -14.47 8.93 13.27
CA CYS A 98 -14.99 7.77 12.57
C CYS A 98 -13.89 6.81 12.11
N LEU A 99 -12.65 7.28 11.97
CA LEU A 99 -11.52 6.49 11.45
C LEU A 99 -10.41 6.36 12.50
N ARG A 100 -10.26 5.15 13.02
CA ARG A 100 -9.16 4.79 13.90
C ARG A 100 -8.03 4.13 13.10
N PRO A 101 -6.85 4.75 13.01
CA PRO A 101 -5.69 4.14 12.37
C PRO A 101 -5.11 3.02 13.26
N ALA A 102 -4.66 1.95 12.62
CA ALA A 102 -3.73 0.98 13.17
C ALA A 102 -2.36 1.15 12.48
N ILE A 103 -1.62 0.07 12.23
CA ILE A 103 -0.28 0.16 11.60
C ILE A 103 -0.41 0.54 10.12
N ASP A 104 -1.18 -0.23 9.37
CA ASP A 104 -1.32 -0.13 7.91
C ASP A 104 -2.79 -0.15 7.42
N LEU A 105 -3.75 -0.14 8.33
CA LEU A 105 -5.18 -0.13 8.03
C LEU A 105 -5.92 0.91 8.88
N TYR A 106 -7.04 1.40 8.36
CA TYR A 106 -8.04 2.13 9.13
C TYR A 106 -9.19 1.21 9.48
N THR A 107 -9.61 1.28 10.74
CA THR A 107 -10.89 0.74 11.20
C THR A 107 -11.90 1.88 11.27
N ALA A 108 -13.10 1.64 10.76
CA ALA A 108 -14.18 2.62 10.71
C ALA A 108 -15.34 2.23 11.62
N SER A 109 -15.80 3.17 12.45
CA SER A 109 -16.99 3.01 13.28
C SER A 109 -17.65 4.39 13.49
N PRO A 110 -18.84 4.65 12.91
CA PRO A 110 -19.63 3.74 12.06
C PRO A 110 -18.94 3.43 10.71
N PRO A 111 -19.44 2.44 9.95
CA PRO A 111 -18.94 2.16 8.60
C PRO A 111 -19.02 3.40 7.70
N VAL A 112 -18.06 3.55 6.78
CA VAL A 112 -17.96 4.71 5.88
C VAL A 112 -18.16 4.33 4.43
N GLU A 113 -18.87 5.17 3.68
CA GLU A 113 -19.10 4.98 2.23
C GLU A 113 -18.22 5.91 1.37
N GLU A 114 -17.65 6.95 1.98
CA GLU A 114 -16.80 7.92 1.31
C GLU A 114 -15.57 8.27 2.15
N LEU A 115 -14.41 8.28 1.49
CA LEU A 115 -13.11 8.52 2.07
C LEU A 115 -12.41 9.67 1.35
N ARG A 116 -11.67 10.50 2.09
CA ARG A 116 -10.58 11.32 1.54
C ARG A 116 -9.27 10.67 1.94
N LEU A 117 -8.37 10.51 0.99
CA LEU A 117 -7.03 9.99 1.21
C LEU A 117 -6.00 10.97 0.67
N ARG A 118 -4.92 11.18 1.41
CA ARG A 118 -3.71 11.83 0.92
C ARG A 118 -2.48 11.02 1.28
N VAL A 119 -1.46 11.15 0.45
CA VAL A 119 -0.17 10.51 0.65
C VAL A 119 0.90 11.57 0.77
N TRP A 120 1.64 11.55 1.86
CA TRP A 120 2.83 12.36 2.01
C TRP A 120 4.04 11.56 1.58
N VAL A 121 4.97 12.20 0.88
CA VAL A 121 6.26 11.60 0.52
C VAL A 121 7.39 12.54 0.90
N HIS A 122 8.46 11.97 1.43
CA HIS A 122 9.71 12.65 1.76
C HIS A 122 10.88 11.96 1.07
N SER A 123 11.74 12.73 0.41
CA SER A 123 12.99 12.26 -0.21
C SER A 123 13.93 13.42 -0.52
N ALA A 124 15.24 13.19 -0.37
CA ALA A 124 16.27 14.10 -0.87
C ALA A 124 16.26 14.20 -2.42
N GLU A 125 15.72 13.19 -3.10
CA GLU A 125 15.57 13.14 -4.56
C GLU A 125 14.09 13.30 -4.98
N LEU A 126 13.36 14.20 -4.30
CA LEU A 126 11.90 14.36 -4.42
C LEU A 126 11.42 14.48 -5.87
N ALA A 127 12.15 15.22 -6.72
CA ALA A 127 11.78 15.39 -8.12
C ALA A 127 11.75 14.06 -8.89
N ALA A 128 12.72 13.18 -8.64
CA ALA A 128 12.76 11.85 -9.26
C ALA A 128 11.67 10.93 -8.70
N VAL A 129 11.42 10.98 -7.39
CA VAL A 129 10.38 10.18 -6.72
C VAL A 129 8.98 10.55 -7.20
N THR A 130 8.67 11.85 -7.28
CA THR A 130 7.34 12.35 -7.68
C THR A 130 7.10 12.24 -9.20
N ALA A 131 8.16 12.09 -10.00
CA ALA A 131 8.07 11.81 -11.43
C ALA A 131 7.94 10.31 -11.76
N ALA A 132 8.18 9.42 -10.80
CA ALA A 132 8.11 7.98 -11.02
C ALA A 132 6.68 7.53 -11.34
N PRO A 133 6.50 6.47 -12.16
CA PRO A 133 5.21 5.83 -12.33
C PRO A 133 4.65 5.39 -10.97
N ALA A 134 3.36 5.64 -10.77
CA ALA A 134 2.74 5.47 -9.47
C ALA A 134 1.35 4.85 -9.62
N LEU A 135 1.01 3.96 -8.67
CA LEU A 135 -0.34 3.42 -8.49
C LEU A 135 -0.72 3.61 -7.03
N CYS A 136 -1.86 4.26 -6.79
CA CYS A 136 -2.47 4.32 -5.48
C CYS A 136 -3.79 3.55 -5.53
N ALA A 137 -4.00 2.65 -4.58
CA ALA A 137 -5.18 1.81 -4.49
C ALA A 137 -5.71 1.79 -3.06
N VAL A 138 -7.01 1.57 -2.92
CA VAL A 138 -7.68 1.39 -1.63
C VAL A 138 -8.51 0.12 -1.69
N SER A 139 -8.21 -0.80 -0.79
CA SER A 139 -9.05 -1.97 -0.51
C SER A 139 -9.99 -1.62 0.64
N ALA A 140 -11.26 -1.98 0.51
CA ALA A 140 -12.29 -1.69 1.50
C ALA A 140 -13.20 -2.91 1.69
N SER A 141 -13.51 -3.21 2.95
CA SER A 141 -14.32 -4.36 3.38
C SER A 141 -15.28 -3.92 4.49
N ASP A 142 -16.45 -4.54 4.56
CA ASP A 142 -17.43 -4.42 5.66
C ASP A 142 -17.26 -5.52 6.72
N ASP A 143 -16.28 -6.41 6.55
CA ASP A 143 -16.04 -7.61 7.37
C ASP A 143 -17.22 -8.62 7.37
N ASP A 144 -18.13 -8.52 6.38
CA ASP A 144 -19.21 -9.50 6.23
C ASP A 144 -18.71 -10.71 5.39
N PRO A 145 -18.49 -11.89 6.00
CA PRO A 145 -18.04 -13.07 5.26
C PRO A 145 -19.13 -13.66 4.34
N GLU A 146 -20.41 -13.31 4.56
CA GLU A 146 -21.54 -13.85 3.79
C GLU A 146 -21.96 -12.96 2.61
N GLY A 147 -21.54 -11.69 2.60
CA GLY A 147 -21.90 -10.69 1.58
C GLY A 147 -21.14 -10.81 0.24
N GLY A 148 -20.14 -11.69 0.16
CA GLY A 148 -19.32 -11.85 -1.05
C GLY A 148 -20.05 -12.57 -2.18
N SER A 149 -20.31 -11.88 -3.30
CA SER A 149 -20.60 -12.56 -4.56
C SER A 149 -19.39 -13.42 -4.94
N ALA A 150 -19.61 -14.72 -5.17
CA ALA A 150 -18.55 -15.62 -5.61
C ALA A 150 -17.86 -15.03 -6.84
N ALA A 151 -16.58 -14.67 -6.70
CA ALA A 151 -15.80 -14.21 -7.82
C ALA A 151 -15.68 -15.32 -8.87
N ALA A 152 -15.38 -14.94 -10.12
CA ALA A 152 -14.95 -15.92 -11.12
C ALA A 152 -13.90 -16.86 -10.50
N GLY A 153 -14.02 -18.16 -10.76
CA GLY A 153 -13.25 -19.21 -10.08
C GLY A 153 -11.73 -18.96 -10.04
N PRO A 154 -11.00 -19.68 -9.18
CA PRO A 154 -9.59 -19.38 -8.89
C PRO A 154 -8.75 -19.33 -10.17
N VAL A 155 -8.00 -18.23 -10.33
CA VAL A 155 -6.96 -18.14 -11.36
C VAL A 155 -5.70 -18.79 -10.79
N ALA A 156 -5.27 -19.89 -11.40
CA ALA A 156 -3.98 -20.51 -11.08
C ALA A 156 -2.86 -19.68 -11.74
N LEU A 157 -1.95 -19.17 -10.91
CA LEU A 157 -0.72 -18.54 -11.35
C LEU A 157 0.45 -19.46 -10.99
N GLU A 158 1.37 -19.68 -11.92
CA GLU A 158 2.59 -20.48 -11.71
C GLU A 158 3.62 -19.68 -10.91
N VAL A 159 3.30 -19.40 -9.65
CA VAL A 159 4.16 -18.64 -8.73
C VAL A 159 5.23 -19.58 -8.14
N PRO A 160 6.51 -19.19 -8.08
CA PRO A 160 7.55 -19.97 -7.42
C PRO A 160 7.16 -20.32 -5.99
N ALA A 161 7.19 -21.59 -5.63
CA ALA A 161 6.93 -22.05 -4.28
C ALA A 161 8.17 -21.84 -3.41
N LEU A 162 8.11 -20.91 -2.45
CA LEU A 162 9.15 -20.67 -1.46
C LEU A 162 8.60 -20.89 -0.06
N SER A 163 9.38 -21.52 0.83
CA SER A 163 8.99 -21.72 2.22
C SER A 163 9.84 -20.87 3.16
N GLN A 164 9.19 -20.05 4.00
CA GLN A 164 9.89 -19.30 5.04
C GLN A 164 10.63 -20.23 6.02
N MET A 165 10.20 -21.49 6.13
CA MET A 165 10.77 -22.49 7.03
C MET A 165 12.18 -22.93 6.62
N GLU A 166 12.59 -22.67 5.38
CA GLU A 166 13.95 -22.94 4.88
C GLU A 166 14.96 -21.86 5.29
N THR A 167 14.50 -20.76 5.90
CA THR A 167 15.34 -19.67 6.40
C THR A 167 15.82 -19.93 7.84
N PRO A 168 16.82 -19.18 8.35
CA PRO A 168 17.35 -19.38 9.71
C PRO A 168 16.27 -19.35 10.80
N GLU A 169 16.40 -20.21 11.80
CA GLU A 169 15.44 -20.38 12.90
C GLU A 169 15.09 -19.07 13.62
N ALA A 170 16.07 -18.17 13.75
CA ALA A 170 15.90 -16.87 14.40
C ALA A 170 14.84 -15.96 13.72
N ILE A 171 14.52 -16.20 12.44
CA ILE A 171 13.64 -15.31 11.66
C ILE A 171 12.51 -16.05 10.92
N ARG A 172 12.64 -17.36 10.71
CA ARG A 172 11.72 -18.16 9.87
C ARG A 172 10.24 -18.08 10.24
N HIS A 173 9.89 -17.75 11.49
CA HIS A 173 8.50 -17.63 11.93
C HIS A 173 7.92 -16.22 11.78
N ARG A 174 8.70 -15.25 11.30
CA ARG A 174 8.33 -13.83 11.24
C ARG A 174 8.22 -13.26 9.83
N ILE A 175 8.66 -14.00 8.81
CA ILE A 175 8.86 -13.48 7.45
C ILE A 175 7.94 -14.10 6.39
N CYS A 176 6.69 -14.42 6.78
CA CYS A 176 5.68 -14.87 5.82
C CYS A 176 5.46 -13.85 4.69
N SER A 177 5.37 -12.57 5.03
CA SER A 177 5.18 -11.49 4.06
C SER A 177 6.40 -11.29 3.14
N PRO A 178 7.65 -11.13 3.63
CA PRO A 178 8.83 -11.09 2.75
C PRO A 178 8.97 -12.31 1.84
N THR A 179 8.64 -13.51 2.33
CA THR A 179 8.65 -14.74 1.51
C THR A 179 7.58 -14.66 0.42
N SER A 180 6.38 -14.19 0.75
CA SER A 180 5.30 -14.00 -0.23
C SER A 180 5.65 -12.96 -1.30
N VAL A 181 6.31 -11.86 -0.91
CA VAL A 181 6.83 -10.87 -1.87
C VAL A 181 7.90 -11.49 -2.77
N ALA A 182 8.81 -12.32 -2.23
CA ALA A 182 9.80 -13.05 -3.03
C ALA A 182 9.15 -13.93 -4.09
N MET A 183 8.07 -14.64 -3.72
CA MET A 183 7.29 -15.47 -4.64
C MET A 183 6.66 -14.65 -5.77
N VAL A 184 5.97 -13.54 -5.44
CA VAL A 184 5.37 -12.63 -6.44
C VAL A 184 6.43 -12.02 -7.36
N LEU A 185 7.55 -11.59 -6.81
CA LEU A 185 8.66 -11.04 -7.59
C LEU A 185 9.29 -12.09 -8.51
N GLY A 186 9.40 -13.34 -8.05
CA GLY A 186 9.87 -14.45 -8.87
C GLY A 186 8.93 -14.76 -10.04
N TYR A 187 7.61 -14.69 -9.83
CA TYR A 187 6.62 -14.82 -10.89
C TYR A 187 6.78 -13.73 -11.97
N TRP A 188 7.17 -12.52 -11.59
CA TRP A 188 7.45 -11.41 -12.50
C TRP A 188 8.91 -11.33 -12.99
N GLU A 189 9.66 -12.44 -12.89
CA GLU A 189 11.06 -12.55 -13.35
C GLU A 189 12.02 -11.52 -12.71
N ARG A 190 11.72 -11.10 -11.47
CA ARG A 190 12.50 -10.11 -10.69
C ARG A 190 12.92 -10.68 -9.33
N PRO A 191 13.58 -11.86 -9.29
CA PRO A 191 13.79 -12.61 -8.06
C PRO A 191 14.55 -11.81 -6.99
N ALA A 192 14.14 -11.98 -5.73
CA ALA A 192 14.82 -11.43 -4.57
C ALA A 192 14.79 -12.46 -3.43
N ALA A 193 15.87 -12.54 -2.64
CA ALA A 193 15.92 -13.49 -1.53
C ALA A 193 14.97 -13.04 -0.40
N PRO A 194 14.23 -13.98 0.24
CA PRO A 194 13.34 -13.64 1.36
C PRO A 194 14.02 -12.89 2.51
N LEU A 195 15.30 -13.19 2.78
CA LEU A 195 16.07 -12.51 3.84
C LEU A 195 16.46 -11.08 3.48
N ASP A 196 16.72 -10.79 2.20
CA ASP A 196 17.02 -9.42 1.75
C ASP A 196 15.75 -8.57 1.81
N LEU A 197 14.62 -9.13 1.37
CA LEU A 197 13.31 -8.49 1.53
C LEU A 197 12.95 -8.30 3.00
N ALA A 198 13.25 -9.26 3.87
CA ALA A 198 13.01 -9.11 5.31
C ALA A 198 13.79 -7.92 5.88
N ARG A 199 15.07 -7.71 5.49
CA ARG A 199 15.84 -6.54 5.91
C ARG A 199 15.25 -5.23 5.40
N GLU A 200 14.79 -5.21 4.15
CA GLU A 200 14.21 -4.02 3.51
C GLU A 200 12.82 -3.67 4.06
N MET A 201 12.01 -4.68 4.35
CA MET A 201 10.61 -4.55 4.80
C MET A 201 10.47 -4.44 6.32
N PHE A 202 11.56 -4.62 7.07
CA PHE A 202 11.53 -4.51 8.52
C PHE A 202 11.10 -3.11 8.96
N ASP A 203 10.01 -3.03 9.72
CA ASP A 203 9.57 -1.81 10.36
C ASP A 203 10.01 -1.79 11.82
N PRO A 204 11.06 -1.02 12.16
CA PRO A 204 11.58 -0.97 13.53
C PRO A 204 10.59 -0.34 14.52
N ARG A 205 9.56 0.39 14.03
CA ARG A 205 8.57 1.06 14.89
C ARG A 205 7.64 0.05 15.57
N HIS A 206 7.36 -1.06 14.90
CA HIS A 206 6.45 -2.10 15.39
C HIS A 206 7.15 -3.45 15.57
N ASP A 207 8.44 -3.57 15.23
CA ASP A 207 9.19 -4.83 15.21
C ASP A 207 8.50 -5.90 14.34
N LEU A 208 8.11 -5.50 13.12
CA LEU A 208 7.36 -6.34 12.18
C LEU A 208 8.02 -6.38 10.80
N TYR A 209 7.82 -7.51 10.10
CA TYR A 209 8.21 -7.69 8.70
C TYR A 209 6.99 -7.69 7.76
N GLY A 210 5.78 -7.65 8.32
CA GLY A 210 4.52 -7.86 7.62
C GLY A 210 3.72 -6.60 7.33
N VAL A 211 4.31 -5.41 7.47
CA VAL A 211 3.61 -4.13 7.23
C VAL A 211 3.29 -3.98 5.75
N TRP A 212 2.01 -3.89 5.41
CA TRP A 212 1.54 -3.99 4.02
C TRP A 212 2.16 -2.93 3.08
N PRO A 213 2.16 -1.62 3.40
CA PRO A 213 2.80 -0.64 2.52
C PRO A 213 4.32 -0.81 2.40
N ALA A 214 4.99 -1.46 3.37
CA ALA A 214 6.41 -1.81 3.24
C ALA A 214 6.63 -2.93 2.22
N ALA A 215 5.74 -3.93 2.19
CA ALA A 215 5.74 -4.98 1.17
C ALA A 215 5.54 -4.39 -0.25
N ILE A 216 4.56 -3.51 -0.42
CA ILE A 216 4.28 -2.85 -1.70
C ILE A 216 5.46 -1.98 -2.12
N ARG A 217 6.07 -1.23 -1.21
CA ARG A 217 7.28 -0.45 -1.50
C ARG A 217 8.44 -1.34 -1.98
N ALA A 218 8.67 -2.47 -1.33
CA ALA A 218 9.75 -3.40 -1.71
C ALA A 218 9.53 -4.01 -3.11
N ALA A 219 8.29 -4.33 -3.45
CA ALA A 219 7.92 -4.77 -4.81
C ALA A 219 8.09 -3.63 -5.84
N ALA A 220 7.59 -2.44 -5.52
CA ALA A 220 7.62 -1.27 -6.39
C ALA A 220 9.05 -0.83 -6.75
N ARG A 221 9.98 -0.90 -5.79
CA ARG A 221 11.41 -0.64 -6.01
C ARG A 221 12.04 -1.58 -7.03
N ARG A 222 11.43 -2.74 -7.27
CA ARG A 222 11.84 -3.72 -8.28
C ARG A 222 11.01 -3.65 -9.55
N GLY A 223 10.05 -2.73 -9.65
CA GLY A 223 9.23 -2.52 -10.85
C GLY A 223 7.93 -3.34 -10.88
N VAL A 224 7.42 -3.79 -9.73
CA VAL A 224 6.15 -4.54 -9.60
C VAL A 224 5.14 -3.75 -8.77
#